data_AF-A0A2X2C9H8-F1
#
_entry.id   AF-A0A2X2C9H8-F1
#
_cell.length_a   1.000
_cell.length_b   1.000
_cell.length_c   1.000
_cell.angle_alpha   90.00
_cell.angle_beta   90.00
_cell.angle_gamma   90.00
#
_symmetry.space_group_name_H-M   'P 1'
#
loop_
_entity.id
_entity.type
_entity.pdbx_description
1 polymer ?
#
loop_
_entity_poly.entity_id
_entity_poly.type
_entity_poly.pdbx_seq_one_letter_code
_entity_poly.pdbx_strand_id
1 'polypeptide(L)'
;MPAQIALVFFTVYPKAKHGGFLLMVRNRQSGFTIIELLISVIIIGILASVMAALFPMLGALSQMEYQTRQKSINASIATAMETWAATQSPLGQLPAPYSGSGGVISAPVNVASTTSADLSLLDNMRRNRVDPAVMDNDGSPGENVRVYQRLTGLTETSPLFRSTGPAATLTYQLGVIYMTSCTRSGSTCNPNPSLSIPGASPVLTAANRGTWTTTDPDTGAIFVSTLSLQRNRLDITAERMRRIQSELLRYFNLMRLSASPADHTNFYPGASALTLAGANPASNMGCRDGWYNLGAANVDVLAKIALPQAEYGTTPWGGSIQYCRDYDPLGTNGPNAEPHYGAIRINKSVSTGSAPTGSAANDIWITF
;
A
#
# COMPACT_ATOMS: atom_id res chain seq x y z
N MET A 1 -33.54 17.61 -9.70
CA MET A 1 -34.11 18.13 -8.45
C MET A 1 -32.98 18.50 -7.50
N PRO A 2 -32.55 19.77 -7.43
CA PRO A 2 -31.59 20.23 -6.44
C PRO A 2 -32.27 21.16 -5.42
N ALA A 3 -32.17 20.82 -4.13
CA ALA A 3 -32.59 21.71 -3.05
C ALA A 3 -31.49 22.76 -2.82
N GLN A 4 -31.77 23.99 -3.22
CA GLN A 4 -31.00 25.18 -2.87
C GLN A 4 -31.21 25.51 -1.40
N ILE A 5 -30.14 25.50 -0.60
CA ILE A 5 -30.15 26.06 0.75
C ILE A 5 -29.79 27.54 0.60
N ALA A 6 -30.82 28.39 0.64
CA ALA A 6 -30.70 29.83 0.73
C ALA A 6 -30.40 30.22 2.18
N LEU A 7 -29.20 30.75 2.43
CA LEU A 7 -28.82 31.34 3.71
C LEU A 7 -29.28 32.80 3.71
N VAL A 8 -30.43 33.03 4.36
CA VAL A 8 -31.08 34.34 4.49
C VAL A 8 -30.34 35.16 5.56
N PHE A 9 -29.81 36.32 5.15
CA PHE A 9 -29.40 37.40 6.05
C PHE A 9 -30.62 37.94 6.79
N PHE A 10 -30.66 37.80 8.11
CA PHE A 10 -31.58 38.55 8.95
C PHE A 10 -30.84 39.70 9.64
N THR A 11 -30.85 40.86 8.97
CA THR A 11 -30.69 42.16 9.60
C THR A 11 -32.04 42.53 10.22
N VAL A 12 -32.19 42.40 11.53
CA VAL A 12 -33.36 42.89 12.27
C VAL A 12 -32.94 44.07 13.12
N TYR A 13 -33.29 45.27 12.65
CA TYR A 13 -33.43 46.46 13.49
C TYR A 13 -34.88 46.53 14.01
N PRO A 14 -35.10 46.63 15.33
CA PRO A 14 -36.28 47.27 15.85
C PRO A 14 -35.94 48.63 16.45
N LYS A 15 -36.49 49.66 15.81
CA LYS A 15 -36.61 51.02 16.34
C LYS A 15 -37.86 51.04 17.24
N ALA A 16 -37.68 51.20 18.54
CA ALA A 16 -38.78 51.48 19.47
C ALA A 16 -38.41 52.66 20.37
N LYS A 17 -39.03 53.81 20.09
CA LYS A 17 -39.08 55.00 20.96
C LYS A 17 -40.26 54.83 21.92
N HIS A 18 -39.99 54.54 23.19
CA HIS A 18 -40.83 54.87 24.36
C HIS A 18 -39.81 55.25 25.46
N GLY A 19 -39.76 56.45 26.04
CA GLY A 19 -40.88 57.27 26.49
C GLY A 19 -41.38 56.74 27.84
N GLY A 20 -40.53 56.71 28.86
CA GLY A 20 -40.91 56.18 30.18
C GLY A 20 -39.83 56.30 31.25
N PHE A 21 -39.97 57.36 32.06
CA PHE A 21 -39.62 57.41 33.47
C PHE A 21 -38.14 57.13 33.86
N LEU A 22 -37.36 58.23 33.91
CA LEU A 22 -36.10 58.33 34.66
C LEU A 22 -36.38 58.04 36.15
N LEU A 23 -36.32 56.76 36.54
CA LEU A 23 -35.96 56.40 37.90
C LEU A 23 -34.50 56.80 38.07
N MET A 24 -34.31 57.95 38.70
CA MET A 24 -33.04 58.37 39.27
C MET A 24 -32.67 57.36 40.35
N VAL A 25 -32.11 56.21 39.93
CA VAL A 25 -31.36 55.33 40.82
C VAL A 25 -30.17 56.16 41.25
N ARG A 26 -30.33 56.76 42.42
CA ARG A 26 -29.26 57.39 43.16
C ARG A 26 -28.27 56.26 43.45
N ASN A 27 -27.34 56.04 42.52
CA ASN A 27 -26.15 55.24 42.74
C ASN A 27 -25.47 55.86 43.95
N ARG A 28 -25.76 55.32 45.13
CA ARG A 28 -24.91 55.47 46.29
C ARG A 28 -23.58 54.88 45.84
N GLN A 29 -22.66 55.74 45.41
CA GLN A 29 -21.26 55.39 45.35
C GLN A 29 -20.87 55.06 46.79
N SER A 30 -21.06 53.80 47.20
CA SER A 30 -20.38 53.29 48.38
C SER A 30 -18.91 53.33 48.01
N GLY A 31 -18.19 54.29 48.59
CA GLY A 31 -16.75 54.39 48.40
C GLY A 31 -16.13 53.03 48.70
N PHE A 32 -15.41 52.50 47.72
CA PHE A 32 -14.68 51.24 47.84
C PHE A 32 -13.71 51.40 49.01
N THR A 33 -13.89 50.63 50.07
CA THR A 33 -12.99 50.72 51.21
C THR A 33 -11.63 50.15 50.81
N ILE A 34 -10.53 50.73 51.31
CA ILE A 34 -9.16 50.25 51.03
C ILE A 34 -9.02 48.76 51.39
N ILE A 35 -9.72 48.30 52.43
CA ILE A 35 -9.75 46.90 52.87
C ILE A 35 -10.33 45.98 51.80
N GLU A 36 -11.42 46.37 51.15
CA GLU A 36 -12.10 45.59 50.12
C GLU A 36 -11.24 45.47 48.85
N LEU A 37 -10.48 46.52 48.53
CA LEU A 37 -9.48 46.48 47.46
C LEU A 37 -8.31 45.56 47.81
N LEU A 38 -7.83 45.61 49.05
CA LEU A 38 -6.72 44.76 49.52
C LEU A 38 -7.10 43.28 49.52
N ILE A 39 -8.31 42.93 49.98
CA ILE A 39 -8.84 41.56 49.92
C ILE A 39 -8.96 41.08 48.46
N SER A 40 -9.47 41.95 47.56
CA SER A 40 -9.61 41.61 46.13
C SER A 40 -8.27 41.31 45.47
N VAL A 41 -7.23 42.09 45.76
CA VAL A 41 -5.88 41.87 45.22
C VAL A 41 -5.27 40.56 45.74
N ILE A 42 -5.47 40.23 47.01
CA ILE A 42 -5.03 38.94 47.57
C ILE A 42 -5.74 37.78 46.88
N ILE A 43 -7.06 37.85 46.70
CA ILE A 43 -7.84 36.80 46.03
C ILE A 43 -7.38 36.62 44.57
N ILE A 44 -7.18 37.72 43.83
CA ILE A 44 -6.68 37.68 42.46
C ILE A 44 -5.26 37.10 42.40
N GLY A 45 -4.38 37.47 43.35
CA GLY A 45 -3.02 36.94 43.42
C GLY A 45 -3.00 35.42 43.64
N ILE A 46 -3.84 34.91 44.53
CA ILE A 46 -3.97 33.47 44.79
C ILE A 46 -4.54 32.77 43.54
N LEU A 47 -5.62 33.29 42.94
CA LEU A 47 -6.20 32.73 41.72
C LEU A 47 -5.18 32.71 40.55
N ALA A 48 -4.44 33.80 40.36
CA ALA A 48 -3.41 33.91 39.35
C ALA A 48 -2.29 32.89 39.57
N SER A 49 -1.85 32.65 40.81
CA SER A 49 -0.83 31.63 41.09
C SER A 49 -1.30 30.20 40.80
N VAL A 50 -2.58 29.89 41.06
CA VAL A 50 -3.15 28.57 40.77
C VAL A 50 -3.32 28.38 39.26
N MET A 51 -3.81 29.42 38.55
CA MET A 51 -3.95 29.36 37.09
C MET A 51 -2.60 29.34 36.36
N ALA A 52 -1.57 30.00 36.89
CA ALA A 52 -0.22 29.97 36.35
C ALA A 52 0.31 28.53 36.20
N ALA A 53 -0.01 27.65 37.16
CA ALA A 53 0.39 26.25 37.12
C ALA A 53 -0.35 25.42 36.06
N LEU A 54 -1.50 25.88 35.55
CA LEU A 54 -2.31 25.16 34.55
C LEU A 54 -1.89 25.45 33.11
N PHE A 55 -1.25 26.59 32.83
CA PHE A 55 -0.85 26.95 31.46
C PHE A 55 0.13 25.96 30.81
N PRO A 56 1.19 25.47 31.48
CA PRO A 56 2.08 24.46 30.91
C PRO A 56 1.34 23.16 30.57
N MET A 57 0.35 22.78 31.40
CA MET A 57 -0.47 21.59 31.17
C MET A 57 -1.36 21.75 29.92
N LEU A 58 -1.99 22.91 29.74
CA LEU A 58 -2.77 23.21 28.53
C LEU A 58 -1.89 23.18 27.27
N GLY A 59 -0.67 23.71 27.35
CA GLY A 59 0.31 23.63 26.27
C GLY A 59 0.66 22.18 25.90
N ALA A 60 0.99 21.36 26.90
CA ALA A 60 1.29 19.94 26.70
C ALA A 60 0.10 19.15 26.09
N LEU A 61 -1.12 19.42 26.55
CA LEU A 61 -2.34 18.81 26.01
C LEU A 61 -2.55 19.20 24.53
N SER A 62 -2.35 20.47 24.18
CA SER A 62 -2.48 20.92 22.78
C SER A 62 -1.47 20.26 21.85
N GLN A 63 -0.23 20.05 22.33
CA GLN A 63 0.82 19.34 21.58
C GLN A 63 0.46 17.86 21.42
N MET A 64 -0.01 17.21 22.48
CA MET A 64 -0.44 15.81 22.43
C MET A 64 -1.63 15.61 21.48
N GLU A 65 -2.60 16.53 21.49
CA GLU A 65 -3.73 16.52 20.55
C GLU A 65 -3.24 16.68 19.10
N TYR A 66 -2.34 17.65 18.85
CA TYR A 66 -1.74 17.84 17.54
C TYR A 66 -1.04 16.57 17.05
N GLN A 67 -0.17 15.98 17.85
CA GLN A 67 0.54 14.74 17.49
C GLN A 67 -0.42 13.58 17.20
N THR A 68 -1.46 13.43 18.02
CA THR A 68 -2.48 12.38 17.84
C THR A 68 -3.26 12.59 16.55
N ARG A 69 -3.64 13.83 16.26
CA ARG A 69 -4.32 14.21 15.02
C ARG A 69 -3.45 13.92 13.80
N GLN A 70 -2.17 14.31 13.83
CA GLN A 70 -1.24 14.06 12.72
C GLN A 70 -1.01 12.56 12.50
N LYS A 71 -0.88 11.77 13.57
CA LYS A 71 -0.78 10.31 13.48
C LYS A 71 -2.02 9.69 12.82
N SER A 72 -3.22 10.14 13.20
CA SER A 72 -4.48 9.67 12.59
C SER A 72 -4.59 10.01 11.11
N ILE A 73 -4.17 11.22 10.71
CA ILE A 73 -4.13 11.63 9.30
C ILE A 73 -3.12 10.77 8.53
N ASN A 74 -1.91 10.58 9.07
CA ASN A 74 -0.89 9.71 8.47
C ASN A 74 -1.37 8.28 8.29
N ALA A 75 -2.13 7.74 9.25
CA ALA A 75 -2.73 6.42 9.14
C ALA A 75 -3.75 6.33 7.99
N SER A 76 -4.60 7.36 7.85
CA SER A 76 -5.59 7.44 6.77
C SER A 76 -4.92 7.54 5.39
N ILE A 77 -3.81 8.30 5.29
CA ILE A 77 -2.98 8.39 4.09
C ILE A 77 -2.32 7.04 3.78
N ALA A 78 -1.75 6.37 4.78
CA ALA A 78 -1.13 5.05 4.62
C ALA A 78 -2.14 4.02 4.07
N THR A 79 -3.35 3.96 4.62
CA THR A 79 -4.42 3.08 4.12
C THR A 79 -4.81 3.41 2.67
N ALA A 80 -4.87 4.69 2.30
CA ALA A 80 -5.11 5.10 0.92
C ALA A 80 -4.00 4.61 -0.02
N MET A 81 -2.73 4.68 0.41
CA MET A 81 -1.58 4.21 -0.37
C MET A 81 -1.56 2.69 -0.53
N GLU A 82 -1.96 1.92 0.50
CA GLU A 82 -2.12 0.46 0.39
C GLU A 82 -3.22 0.09 -0.60
N THR A 83 -4.35 0.79 -0.55
CA THR A 83 -5.48 0.60 -1.47
C THR A 83 -5.08 0.94 -2.91
N TRP A 84 -4.33 2.02 -3.09
CA TRP A 84 -3.77 2.40 -4.39
C TRP A 84 -2.78 1.34 -4.90
N ALA A 85 -1.86 0.88 -4.06
CA ALA A 85 -0.91 -0.16 -4.42
C ALA A 85 -1.63 -1.44 -4.87
N ALA A 86 -2.70 -1.83 -4.17
CA ALA A 86 -3.47 -3.02 -4.51
C ALA A 86 -4.19 -2.93 -5.86
N THR A 87 -4.67 -1.74 -6.24
CA THR A 87 -5.61 -1.57 -7.38
C THR A 87 -4.99 -0.92 -8.61
N GLN A 88 -4.03 -0.02 -8.45
CA GLN A 88 -3.46 0.79 -9.54
C GLN A 88 -2.04 0.37 -9.91
N SER A 89 -1.30 -0.26 -8.99
CA SER A 89 0.05 -0.72 -9.27
C SER A 89 0.04 -2.16 -9.79
N PRO A 90 0.53 -2.43 -11.02
CA PRO A 90 0.60 -3.79 -11.57
C PRO A 90 1.36 -4.75 -10.65
N LEU A 91 2.44 -4.27 -10.02
CA LEU A 91 3.29 -5.06 -9.14
C LEU A 91 2.97 -4.89 -7.64
N GLY A 92 1.94 -4.11 -7.29
CA GLY A 92 1.60 -3.85 -5.89
C GLY A 92 2.61 -2.96 -5.18
N GLN A 93 3.17 -1.97 -5.89
CA GLN A 93 4.14 -1.02 -5.37
C GLN A 93 3.44 0.18 -4.72
N LEU A 94 4.08 0.78 -3.72
CA LEU A 94 3.67 2.06 -3.16
C LEU A 94 3.95 3.20 -4.16
N PRO A 95 3.17 4.30 -4.13
CA PRO A 95 3.43 5.46 -4.99
C PRO A 95 4.83 6.02 -4.70
N ALA A 96 5.42 6.72 -5.67
CA ALA A 96 6.72 7.37 -5.44
C ALA A 96 6.53 8.63 -4.57
N PRO A 97 7.48 8.95 -3.67
CA PRO A 97 7.47 10.22 -2.98
C PRO A 97 7.48 11.37 -3.99
N TYR A 98 6.60 12.35 -3.78
CA TYR A 98 6.57 13.54 -4.60
C TYR A 98 7.71 14.47 -4.20
N SER A 99 8.59 14.76 -5.16
CA SER A 99 9.64 15.76 -5.02
C SER A 99 9.52 16.72 -6.20
N GLY A 100 8.76 17.80 -6.01
CA GLY A 100 8.44 18.74 -7.09
C GLY A 100 8.56 20.20 -6.68
N SER A 101 8.09 21.06 -7.57
CA SER A 101 8.14 22.51 -7.40
C SER A 101 7.21 23.00 -6.29
N GLY A 102 7.51 24.18 -5.73
CA GLY A 102 6.68 24.78 -4.68
C GLY A 102 7.02 24.35 -3.26
N GLY A 103 8.27 23.95 -2.99
CA GLY A 103 8.78 23.73 -1.63
C GLY A 103 8.26 22.47 -0.96
N VAL A 104 7.84 21.46 -1.72
CA VAL A 104 7.37 20.17 -1.17
C VAL A 104 8.31 19.08 -1.64
N ILE A 105 9.13 18.57 -0.71
CA ILE A 105 10.13 17.54 -0.97
C ILE A 105 9.74 16.28 -0.22
N SER A 106 9.72 15.15 -0.92
CA SER A 106 9.32 13.85 -0.38
C SER A 106 7.93 13.84 0.26
N ALA A 107 6.93 14.46 -0.36
CA ALA A 107 5.55 14.38 0.13
C ALA A 107 4.82 13.09 -0.32
N PRO A 108 3.69 12.74 0.33
CA PRO A 108 2.91 11.57 -0.05
C PRO A 108 2.34 11.63 -1.47
N VAL A 109 1.96 12.82 -1.96
CA VAL A 109 1.29 12.99 -3.26
C VAL A 109 1.61 14.37 -3.83
N ASN A 110 1.31 14.58 -5.11
CA ASN A 110 1.23 15.90 -5.71
C ASN A 110 -0.24 16.32 -5.81
N VAL A 111 -0.71 17.19 -4.91
CA VAL A 111 -2.10 17.69 -4.91
C VAL A 111 -2.51 18.45 -6.18
N ALA A 112 -1.55 18.97 -6.96
CA ALA A 112 -1.80 19.68 -8.21
C ALA A 112 -1.66 18.78 -9.45
N SER A 113 -1.37 17.49 -9.27
CA SER A 113 -1.14 16.59 -10.39
C SER A 113 -2.42 16.25 -11.15
N THR A 114 -2.28 16.14 -12.47
CA THR A 114 -3.34 15.68 -13.38
C THR A 114 -3.07 14.28 -13.93
N THR A 115 -2.04 13.58 -13.45
CA THR A 115 -1.75 12.20 -13.89
C THR A 115 -2.81 11.25 -13.34
N SER A 116 -3.17 10.20 -14.10
CA SER A 116 -4.16 9.20 -13.63
C SER A 116 -3.71 8.49 -12.35
N ALA A 117 -2.40 8.25 -12.20
CA ALA A 117 -1.81 7.66 -11.02
C ALA A 117 -2.01 8.54 -9.76
N ASP A 118 -1.73 9.84 -9.85
CA ASP A 118 -1.91 10.74 -8.71
C ASP A 118 -3.37 11.05 -8.44
N LEU A 119 -4.20 11.20 -9.48
CA LEU A 119 -5.65 11.43 -9.32
C LEU A 119 -6.34 10.25 -8.62
N SER A 120 -5.95 9.02 -8.93
CA SER A 120 -6.48 7.83 -8.24
C SER A 120 -6.00 7.75 -6.78
N LEU A 121 -4.76 8.17 -6.50
CA LEU A 121 -4.27 8.26 -5.12
C LEU A 121 -5.02 9.35 -4.34
N LEU A 122 -5.23 10.53 -4.92
CA LEU A 122 -6.00 11.62 -4.34
C LEU A 122 -7.45 11.21 -4.07
N ASP A 123 -8.09 10.46 -4.98
CA ASP A 123 -9.43 9.91 -4.76
C ASP A 123 -9.45 8.93 -3.57
N ASN A 124 -8.47 8.02 -3.50
CA ASN A 124 -8.34 7.12 -2.35
C ASN A 124 -8.12 7.86 -1.03
N MET A 125 -7.32 8.93 -1.02
CA MET A 125 -7.12 9.76 0.19
C MET A 125 -8.41 10.48 0.60
N ARG A 126 -9.17 11.03 -0.35
CA ARG A 126 -10.47 11.68 -0.09
C ARG A 126 -11.51 10.69 0.43
N ARG A 127 -11.56 9.46 -0.12
CA ARG A 127 -12.42 8.37 0.41
C ARG A 127 -12.06 7.99 1.84
N ASN A 128 -10.79 8.08 2.20
CA ASN A 128 -10.30 7.93 3.57
C ASN A 128 -10.41 9.22 4.41
N ARG A 129 -11.22 10.20 3.97
CA ARG A 129 -11.54 11.45 4.68
C ARG A 129 -10.32 12.33 4.98
N VAL A 130 -9.27 12.24 4.16
CA VAL A 130 -8.14 13.17 4.24
C VAL A 130 -8.52 14.44 3.47
N ASP A 131 -8.54 15.57 4.16
CA ASP A 131 -8.74 16.88 3.54
C ASP A 131 -7.56 17.19 2.61
N PRO A 132 -7.79 17.62 1.35
CA PRO A 132 -6.73 18.05 0.44
C PRO A 132 -5.76 19.07 1.04
N ALA A 133 -6.23 19.94 1.95
CA ALA A 133 -5.40 20.93 2.61
C ALA A 133 -4.36 20.34 3.58
N VAL A 134 -4.47 19.07 3.98
CA VAL A 134 -3.56 18.42 4.96
C VAL A 134 -2.84 17.19 4.41
N MET A 135 -2.91 16.94 3.10
CA MET A 135 -2.26 15.79 2.46
C MET A 135 -0.74 15.92 2.50
N ASP A 136 -0.22 17.09 2.12
CA ASP A 136 1.23 17.34 2.03
C ASP A 136 1.75 18.23 3.17
N ASN A 137 0.84 18.82 3.97
CA ASN A 137 1.19 19.65 5.12
C ASN A 137 0.16 19.49 6.27
N ASP A 138 0.26 20.31 7.31
CA ASP A 138 -0.64 20.28 8.48
C ASP A 138 -1.84 21.24 8.39
N GLY A 139 -1.97 22.01 7.30
CA GLY A 139 -2.99 23.04 7.09
C GLY A 139 -2.83 24.28 7.99
N SER A 140 -1.73 24.40 8.74
CA SER A 140 -1.44 25.58 9.55
C SER A 140 -0.94 26.73 8.66
N PRO A 141 -0.92 27.99 9.16
CA PRO A 141 -0.32 29.10 8.42
C PRO A 141 1.17 28.89 8.07
N GLY A 142 1.88 28.06 8.84
CA GLY A 142 3.27 27.70 8.56
C GLY A 142 3.41 26.60 7.50
N GLU A 143 2.31 25.90 7.17
CA GLU A 143 2.27 24.74 6.28
C GLU A 143 3.40 23.75 6.59
N ASN A 144 3.40 23.19 7.80
CA ASN A 144 4.44 22.24 8.20
C ASN A 144 4.36 21.00 7.32
N VAL A 145 5.49 20.58 6.76
CA VAL A 145 5.54 19.59 5.68
C VAL A 145 5.36 18.17 6.22
N ARG A 146 4.50 17.40 5.54
CA ARG A 146 4.35 15.96 5.73
C ARG A 146 5.34 15.24 4.82
N VAL A 147 6.15 14.38 5.41
CA VAL A 147 7.19 13.65 4.69
C VAL A 147 6.79 12.18 4.56
N TYR A 148 6.98 11.67 3.35
CA TYR A 148 6.86 10.28 2.96
C TYR A 148 8.20 9.78 2.42
N GLN A 149 8.79 8.83 3.12
CA GLN A 149 9.99 8.14 2.65
C GLN A 149 9.60 6.73 2.19
N ARG A 150 10.17 6.28 1.06
CA ARG A 150 9.92 4.95 0.49
C ARG A 150 11.23 4.17 0.37
N LEU A 151 11.25 2.99 0.98
CA LEU A 151 12.30 1.99 0.87
C LEU A 151 11.85 0.87 -0.08
N THR A 152 12.67 0.62 -1.11
CA THR A 152 12.40 -0.38 -2.15
C THR A 152 13.42 -1.52 -2.12
N GLY A 153 13.10 -2.63 -2.78
CA GLY A 153 14.04 -3.76 -2.95
C GLY A 153 14.17 -4.66 -1.72
N LEU A 154 13.27 -4.53 -0.73
CA LEU A 154 13.20 -5.48 0.36
C LEU A 154 12.67 -6.82 -0.17
N THR A 155 13.21 -7.91 0.33
CA THR A 155 12.81 -9.26 -0.08
C THR A 155 12.41 -10.10 1.13
N GLU A 156 11.41 -10.94 0.96
CA GLU A 156 11.00 -11.97 1.90
C GLU A 156 10.87 -13.30 1.16
N THR A 157 11.34 -14.38 1.77
CA THR A 157 11.14 -15.73 1.25
C THR A 157 9.93 -16.36 1.92
N SER A 158 8.96 -16.85 1.14
CA SER A 158 7.73 -17.47 1.63
C SER A 158 7.46 -18.77 0.87
N PRO A 159 7.04 -19.88 1.54
CA PRO A 159 6.65 -21.10 0.84
C PRO A 159 5.45 -20.85 -0.07
N LEU A 160 5.49 -21.37 -1.31
CA LEU A 160 4.41 -21.21 -2.29
C LEU A 160 3.05 -21.68 -1.73
N PHE A 161 3.05 -22.69 -0.87
CA PHE A 161 1.84 -23.26 -0.27
C PHE A 161 1.67 -22.93 1.20
N ARG A 162 2.01 -21.70 1.60
CA ARG A 162 2.02 -21.16 2.98
C ARG A 162 2.96 -21.87 3.93
N SER A 163 2.69 -23.13 4.24
CA SER A 163 3.47 -23.96 5.18
C SER A 163 4.35 -25.00 4.48
N THR A 164 4.11 -25.26 3.19
CA THR A 164 4.84 -26.29 2.43
C THR A 164 5.24 -25.79 1.04
N GLY A 165 6.00 -26.63 0.33
CA GLY A 165 6.36 -26.41 -1.06
C GLY A 165 7.61 -25.56 -1.27
N PRO A 166 7.97 -25.34 -2.54
CA PRO A 166 9.13 -24.56 -2.93
C PRO A 166 9.00 -23.09 -2.47
N ALA A 167 10.13 -22.50 -2.11
CA ALA A 167 10.19 -21.16 -1.58
C ALA A 167 10.17 -20.10 -2.70
N ALA A 168 9.18 -19.20 -2.67
CA ALA A 168 9.07 -18.03 -3.53
C ALA A 168 9.66 -16.79 -2.86
N THR A 169 10.26 -15.91 -3.66
CA THR A 169 10.79 -14.63 -3.22
C THR A 169 9.79 -13.52 -3.52
N LEU A 170 9.39 -12.81 -2.47
CA LEU A 170 8.51 -11.65 -2.50
C LEU A 170 9.33 -10.38 -2.31
N THR A 171 9.45 -9.57 -3.35
CA THR A 171 9.95 -8.21 -3.29
C THR A 171 8.83 -7.28 -2.84
N TYR A 172 9.06 -6.55 -1.77
CA TYR A 172 8.11 -5.60 -1.20
C TYR A 172 8.76 -4.24 -0.94
N GLN A 173 7.92 -3.27 -0.65
CA GLN A 173 8.29 -1.90 -0.31
C GLN A 173 7.75 -1.54 1.06
N LEU A 174 8.54 -0.76 1.80
CA LEU A 174 8.17 -0.18 3.09
C LEU A 174 8.20 1.34 2.95
N GLY A 175 7.17 2.00 3.45
CA GLY A 175 7.10 3.44 3.53
C GLY A 175 6.95 3.90 4.97
N VAL A 176 7.36 5.14 5.24
CA VAL A 176 7.03 5.83 6.49
C VAL A 176 6.53 7.23 6.18
N ILE A 177 5.45 7.62 6.85
CA ILE A 177 4.82 8.93 6.74
C ILE A 177 4.86 9.58 8.11
N TYR A 178 5.38 10.80 8.20
CA TYR A 178 5.45 11.56 9.43
C TYR A 178 5.27 13.06 9.16
N MET A 179 4.97 13.81 10.21
CA MET A 179 4.85 15.26 10.16
C MET A 179 6.12 15.90 10.72
N THR A 180 6.62 16.94 10.05
CA THR A 180 7.77 17.72 10.51
C THR A 180 7.32 19.01 11.18
N SER A 181 8.23 19.74 11.83
CA SER A 181 8.01 21.14 12.19
C SER A 181 8.51 22.11 11.11
N CYS A 182 8.82 21.61 9.92
CA CYS A 182 9.43 22.39 8.86
C CYS A 182 8.38 23.05 8.00
N THR A 183 8.43 24.39 7.96
CA THR A 183 7.55 25.15 7.09
C THR A 183 7.89 24.91 5.62
N ARG A 184 6.87 24.93 4.77
CA ARG A 184 7.03 24.75 3.32
C ARG A 184 8.00 25.73 2.68
N SER A 185 8.04 26.97 3.18
CA SER A 185 8.93 28.03 2.67
C SER A 185 10.33 28.06 3.32
N GLY A 186 10.58 27.22 4.34
CA GLY A 186 11.81 27.25 5.12
C GLY A 186 12.96 26.49 4.46
N SER A 187 13.93 27.22 3.88
CA SER A 187 15.07 26.62 3.17
C SER A 187 16.12 25.94 4.07
N THR A 188 16.08 26.16 5.38
CA THR A 188 17.05 25.59 6.34
C THR A 188 16.70 24.17 6.76
N CYS A 189 15.43 23.77 6.67
CA CYS A 189 14.98 22.46 7.12
C CYS A 189 14.09 21.73 6.11
N ASN A 190 13.75 22.36 4.98
CA ASN A 190 13.04 21.76 3.84
C ASN A 190 13.71 22.18 2.51
N PRO A 191 14.71 21.40 2.02
CA PRO A 191 15.22 20.16 2.60
C PRO A 191 16.24 20.43 3.72
N ASN A 192 16.40 19.48 4.64
CA ASN A 192 17.55 19.44 5.52
C ASN A 192 18.83 19.24 4.67
N PRO A 193 19.84 20.14 4.74
CA PRO A 193 21.03 20.04 3.90
C PRO A 193 21.83 18.74 4.06
N SER A 194 21.76 18.11 5.24
CA SER A 194 22.48 16.86 5.52
C SER A 194 21.71 15.62 5.09
N LEU A 195 20.37 15.66 5.12
CA LEU A 195 19.53 14.49 4.88
C LEU A 195 18.83 14.51 3.51
N SER A 196 18.80 15.66 2.84
CA SER A 196 18.04 15.91 1.59
C SER A 196 16.53 15.64 1.69
N ILE A 197 16.00 15.53 2.91
CA ILE A 197 14.57 15.37 3.24
C ILE A 197 14.18 16.42 4.28
N PRO A 198 12.90 16.80 4.38
CA PRO A 198 12.47 17.74 5.41
C PRO A 198 12.55 17.16 6.83
N GLY A 199 12.86 18.01 7.80
CA GLY A 199 12.85 17.66 9.23
C GLY A 199 14.18 17.18 9.81
N ALA A 200 14.10 16.54 10.97
CA ALA A 200 15.23 16.04 11.76
C ALA A 200 15.35 14.50 11.77
N SER A 201 14.30 13.81 11.36
CA SER A 201 14.23 12.34 11.35
C SER A 201 15.20 11.74 10.32
N PRO A 202 15.87 10.63 10.65
CA PRO A 202 16.85 10.02 9.74
C PRO A 202 16.21 9.46 8.47
N VAL A 203 17.02 9.27 7.43
CA VAL A 203 16.59 8.58 6.21
C VAL A 203 16.24 7.11 6.52
N LEU A 204 15.11 6.63 6.04
CA LEU A 204 14.69 5.23 6.15
C LEU A 204 15.56 4.36 5.22
N THR A 205 16.23 3.37 5.80
CA THR A 205 17.15 2.46 5.11
C THR A 205 16.82 1.01 5.43
N ALA A 206 17.37 0.08 4.65
CA ALA A 206 17.25 -1.35 4.95
C ALA A 206 17.80 -1.72 6.33
N ALA A 207 18.82 -1.01 6.83
CA ALA A 207 19.49 -1.27 8.10
C ALA A 207 18.69 -0.79 9.31
N ASN A 208 18.04 0.38 9.22
CA ASN A 208 17.30 0.96 10.35
C ASN A 208 15.80 0.70 10.32
N ARG A 209 15.23 0.03 9.31
CA ARG A 209 13.77 -0.16 9.18
C ARG A 209 13.03 -0.72 10.40
N GLY A 210 13.70 -1.51 11.24
CA GLY A 210 13.13 -2.08 12.47
C GLY A 210 13.31 -1.21 13.72
N THR A 211 14.18 -0.22 13.66
CA THR A 211 14.52 0.71 14.76
C THR A 211 14.27 2.17 14.41
N TRP A 212 13.76 2.45 13.22
CA TRP A 212 13.48 3.79 12.73
C TRP A 212 12.39 4.43 13.59
N THR A 213 12.65 5.64 14.03
CA THR A 213 11.71 6.47 14.79
C THR A 213 11.91 7.92 14.36
N THR A 214 10.89 8.76 14.60
CA THR A 214 11.03 10.20 14.42
C THR A 214 11.97 10.78 15.47
N THR A 215 12.70 11.82 15.06
CA THR A 215 13.51 12.65 15.95
C THR A 215 12.75 13.95 16.20
N ASP A 216 12.63 14.37 17.46
CA ASP A 216 12.02 15.67 17.82
C ASP A 216 12.67 16.80 16.98
N PRO A 217 11.88 17.70 16.35
CA PRO A 217 10.45 17.96 16.55
C PRO A 217 9.48 17.20 15.61
N ASP A 218 9.94 16.19 14.87
CA ASP A 218 9.09 15.42 13.96
C ASP A 218 8.20 14.43 14.74
N THR A 219 6.97 14.23 14.27
CA THR A 219 5.95 13.47 15.01
C THR A 219 5.02 12.65 14.12
N GLY A 220 4.23 11.78 14.76
CA GLY A 220 3.11 11.11 14.11
C GLY A 220 3.49 10.04 13.08
N ALA A 221 4.65 9.39 13.21
CA ALA A 221 5.08 8.38 12.25
C ALA A 221 4.12 7.19 12.12
N ILE A 222 3.82 6.83 10.87
CA ILE A 222 3.09 5.63 10.49
C ILE A 222 3.86 4.89 9.39
N PHE A 223 4.02 3.59 9.56
CA PHE A 223 4.60 2.72 8.53
C PHE A 223 3.51 2.15 7.63
N VAL A 224 3.85 1.98 6.35
CA VAL A 224 3.01 1.36 5.34
C VAL A 224 3.80 0.30 4.59
N SER A 225 3.26 -0.91 4.43
CA SER A 225 4.01 -2.03 3.84
C SER A 225 3.18 -2.77 2.82
N THR A 226 3.78 -3.08 1.67
CA THR A 226 3.14 -3.88 0.62
C THR A 226 3.27 -5.39 0.88
N LEU A 227 3.97 -5.82 1.92
CA LEU A 227 4.23 -7.23 2.18
C LEU A 227 2.95 -8.07 2.33
N SER A 228 1.94 -7.55 3.02
CA SER A 228 0.63 -8.24 3.17
C SER A 228 -0.05 -8.45 1.82
N LEU A 229 -0.01 -7.45 0.94
CA LEU A 229 -0.50 -7.52 -0.43
C LEU A 229 0.28 -8.56 -1.24
N GLN A 230 1.62 -8.59 -1.12
CA GLN A 230 2.45 -9.57 -1.82
C GLN A 230 2.15 -11.00 -1.36
N ARG A 231 1.95 -11.23 -0.05
CA ARG A 231 1.55 -12.54 0.50
C ARG A 231 0.17 -12.97 0.01
N ASN A 232 -0.80 -12.06 -0.04
CA ASN A 232 -2.14 -12.35 -0.58
C ASN A 232 -2.07 -12.77 -2.07
N ARG A 233 -1.31 -12.03 -2.89
CA ARG A 233 -1.10 -12.39 -4.31
C ARG A 233 -0.38 -13.74 -4.48
N LEU A 234 0.50 -14.11 -3.54
CA LEU A 234 1.13 -15.44 -3.53
C LEU A 234 0.09 -16.53 -3.27
N ASP A 235 -0.80 -16.33 -2.30
CA ASP A 235 -1.88 -17.26 -2.00
C ASP A 235 -2.80 -17.49 -3.21
N ILE A 236 -3.17 -16.41 -3.93
CA ILE A 236 -3.96 -16.51 -5.17
C ILE A 236 -3.21 -17.31 -6.23
N THR A 237 -1.90 -17.08 -6.39
CA THR A 237 -1.07 -17.85 -7.32
C THR A 237 -1.04 -19.33 -6.96
N ALA A 238 -0.88 -19.65 -5.68
CA ALA A 238 -0.86 -21.00 -5.17
C ALA A 238 -2.19 -21.73 -5.40
N GLU A 239 -3.30 -21.05 -5.15
CA GLU A 239 -4.64 -21.58 -5.42
C GLU A 239 -4.85 -21.86 -6.91
N ARG A 240 -4.47 -20.91 -7.78
CA ARG A 240 -4.53 -21.08 -9.24
C ARG A 240 -3.72 -22.27 -9.71
N MET A 241 -2.47 -22.41 -9.24
CA MET A 241 -1.61 -23.53 -9.59
C MET A 241 -2.17 -24.88 -9.12
N ARG A 242 -2.71 -24.95 -7.90
CA ARG A 242 -3.40 -26.17 -7.40
C ARG A 242 -4.61 -26.52 -8.25
N ARG A 243 -5.40 -25.52 -8.67
CA ARG A 243 -6.57 -25.76 -9.52
C ARG A 243 -6.15 -26.31 -10.87
N ILE A 244 -5.15 -25.72 -11.51
CA ILE A 244 -4.59 -26.21 -12.78
C ILE A 244 -4.11 -27.66 -12.63
N GLN A 245 -3.31 -27.95 -11.59
CA GLN A 245 -2.81 -29.29 -11.31
C GLN A 245 -3.95 -30.31 -11.13
N SER A 246 -4.96 -29.98 -10.34
CA SER A 246 -6.10 -30.86 -10.10
C SER A 246 -6.91 -31.14 -11.36
N GLU A 247 -7.12 -30.14 -12.21
CA GLU A 247 -7.86 -30.30 -13.47
C GLU A 247 -7.04 -31.08 -14.51
N LEU A 248 -5.72 -30.90 -14.56
CA LEU A 248 -4.83 -31.69 -15.42
C LEU A 248 -4.80 -33.16 -15.02
N LEU A 249 -4.73 -33.46 -13.72
CA LEU A 249 -4.82 -34.83 -13.21
C LEU A 249 -6.19 -35.45 -13.49
N ARG A 250 -7.28 -34.68 -13.38
CA ARG A 250 -8.63 -35.14 -13.74
C ARG A 250 -8.71 -35.47 -15.22
N TYR A 251 -8.22 -34.58 -16.08
CA TYR A 251 -8.17 -34.79 -17.54
C TYR A 251 -7.36 -36.05 -17.89
N PHE A 252 -6.14 -36.19 -17.34
CA PHE A 252 -5.28 -37.35 -17.57
C PHE A 252 -5.99 -38.66 -17.23
N ASN A 253 -6.63 -38.73 -16.07
CA ASN A 253 -7.34 -39.94 -15.65
C ASN A 253 -8.56 -40.26 -16.53
N LEU A 254 -9.32 -39.25 -16.95
CA LEU A 254 -10.45 -39.45 -17.86
C LEU A 254 -9.99 -39.99 -19.22
N MET A 255 -8.94 -39.39 -19.79
CA MET A 255 -8.37 -39.83 -21.05
C MET A 255 -7.82 -41.25 -20.96
N ARG A 256 -7.06 -41.56 -19.90
CA ARG A 256 -6.54 -42.91 -19.64
C ARG A 256 -7.64 -43.96 -19.51
N LEU A 257 -8.73 -43.65 -18.82
CA LEU A 257 -9.87 -44.57 -18.66
C LEU A 257 -10.64 -44.81 -19.96
N SER A 258 -10.62 -43.84 -20.88
CA SER A 258 -11.24 -43.97 -22.21
C SER A 258 -10.35 -44.64 -23.25
N ALA A 259 -9.06 -44.80 -22.96
CA ALA A 259 -8.08 -45.33 -23.89
C ALA A 259 -8.08 -46.87 -23.93
N SER A 260 -7.51 -47.43 -24.99
CA SER A 260 -7.27 -48.87 -25.09
C SER A 260 -6.29 -49.33 -24.00
N PRO A 261 -6.43 -50.54 -23.42
CA PRO A 261 -5.47 -51.06 -22.45
C PRO A 261 -4.02 -51.17 -22.96
N ALA A 262 -3.81 -51.17 -24.27
CA ALA A 262 -2.49 -51.19 -24.91
C ALA A 262 -1.97 -49.78 -25.28
N ASP A 263 -2.73 -48.72 -24.98
CA ASP A 263 -2.33 -47.34 -25.24
C ASP A 263 -1.46 -46.82 -24.09
N HIS A 264 -0.18 -46.64 -24.40
CA HIS A 264 0.84 -46.12 -23.48
C HIS A 264 1.19 -44.65 -23.77
N THR A 265 0.34 -43.93 -24.51
CA THR A 265 0.60 -42.52 -24.84
C THR A 265 0.42 -41.61 -23.62
N ASN A 266 1.10 -40.46 -23.64
CA ASN A 266 0.95 -39.45 -22.62
C ASN A 266 -0.44 -38.81 -22.72
N PHE A 267 -1.33 -39.10 -21.75
CA PHE A 267 -2.71 -38.61 -21.74
C PHE A 267 -2.87 -37.16 -21.28
N TYR A 268 -1.79 -36.45 -20.93
CA TYR A 268 -1.87 -35.04 -20.63
C TYR A 268 -2.19 -34.20 -21.88
N PRO A 269 -2.92 -33.08 -21.74
CA PRO A 269 -3.34 -32.28 -22.90
C PRO A 269 -2.13 -31.60 -23.58
N GLY A 270 -1.91 -31.92 -24.85
CA GLY A 270 -0.98 -31.17 -25.70
C GLY A 270 -1.53 -29.81 -26.12
N ALA A 271 -0.67 -28.83 -26.35
CA ALA A 271 -1.06 -27.56 -26.97
C ALA A 271 -1.25 -27.74 -28.48
N SER A 272 -2.23 -27.05 -29.07
CA SER A 272 -2.49 -27.11 -30.51
C SER A 272 -1.48 -26.29 -31.35
N ALA A 273 -0.78 -25.32 -30.75
CA ALA A 273 0.34 -24.65 -31.40
C ALA A 273 1.64 -25.44 -31.22
N LEU A 274 2.18 -25.91 -32.36
CA LEU A 274 3.51 -26.48 -32.62
C LEU A 274 4.28 -27.03 -31.40
N THR A 275 4.36 -28.35 -31.37
CA THR A 275 5.34 -29.20 -30.70
C THR A 275 6.74 -28.56 -30.78
N LEU A 276 7.33 -28.22 -29.63
CA LEU A 276 8.77 -27.96 -29.58
C LEU A 276 9.45 -29.32 -29.73
N ALA A 277 9.75 -29.70 -30.97
CA ALA A 277 10.35 -30.98 -31.32
C ALA A 277 11.57 -31.28 -30.43
N GLY A 278 11.48 -32.34 -29.63
CA GLY A 278 12.62 -33.05 -29.05
C GLY A 278 13.65 -32.17 -28.33
N ALA A 279 13.22 -31.15 -27.58
CA ALA A 279 14.15 -30.36 -26.80
C ALA A 279 14.87 -31.27 -25.81
N ASN A 280 16.21 -31.20 -25.80
CA ASN A 280 17.00 -31.98 -24.85
C ASN A 280 16.56 -31.55 -23.42
N PRO A 281 16.03 -32.47 -22.59
CA PRO A 281 15.55 -32.14 -21.25
C PRO A 281 16.66 -31.54 -20.38
N ALA A 282 17.92 -31.91 -20.60
CA ALA A 282 19.06 -31.31 -19.88
C ALA A 282 19.20 -29.79 -20.14
N SER A 283 18.82 -29.31 -21.32
CA SER A 283 18.85 -27.88 -21.68
C SER A 283 17.49 -27.17 -21.50
N ASN A 284 16.41 -27.92 -21.30
CA ASN A 284 15.05 -27.38 -21.21
C ASN A 284 14.39 -27.66 -19.85
N MET A 285 15.21 -27.75 -18.81
CA MET A 285 14.78 -27.98 -17.42
C MET A 285 13.85 -29.20 -17.26
N GLY A 286 14.16 -30.29 -17.93
CA GLY A 286 13.41 -31.53 -17.87
C GLY A 286 12.22 -31.63 -18.82
N CYS A 287 11.83 -30.55 -19.52
CA CYS A 287 10.67 -30.64 -20.41
C CYS A 287 11.05 -31.09 -21.82
N ARG A 288 10.50 -32.23 -22.27
CA ARG A 288 10.76 -32.77 -23.61
C ARG A 288 9.91 -32.13 -24.70
N ASP A 289 8.66 -31.80 -24.36
CA ASP A 289 7.68 -31.20 -25.28
C ASP A 289 7.74 -29.66 -25.32
N GLY A 290 8.63 -29.06 -24.53
CA GLY A 290 8.72 -27.61 -24.40
C GLY A 290 7.80 -27.01 -23.34
N TRP A 291 8.15 -25.82 -22.88
CA TRP A 291 7.37 -25.09 -21.88
C TRP A 291 6.37 -24.17 -22.56
N TYR A 292 5.09 -24.50 -22.43
CA TYR A 292 3.99 -23.73 -22.99
C TYR A 292 3.56 -22.63 -22.03
N ASN A 293 3.57 -21.38 -22.48
CA ASN A 293 2.99 -20.28 -21.72
C ASN A 293 1.46 -20.40 -21.71
N LEU A 294 0.88 -20.73 -20.56
CA LEU A 294 -0.56 -20.94 -20.42
C LEU A 294 -1.38 -19.68 -20.69
N GLY A 295 -0.79 -18.48 -20.58
CA GLY A 295 -1.44 -17.21 -20.93
C GLY A 295 -1.33 -16.81 -22.40
N ALA A 296 -0.62 -17.56 -23.25
CA ALA A 296 -0.43 -17.22 -24.65
C ALA A 296 -1.64 -17.64 -25.52
N ALA A 297 -2.13 -16.73 -26.38
CA ALA A 297 -3.35 -16.95 -27.17
C ALA A 297 -3.32 -18.20 -28.08
N ASN A 298 -2.14 -18.71 -28.42
CA ASN A 298 -1.94 -19.91 -29.23
C ASN A 298 -1.85 -21.22 -28.40
N VAL A 299 -1.93 -21.15 -27.07
CA VAL A 299 -1.88 -22.31 -26.17
C VAL A 299 -3.27 -22.58 -25.60
N ASP A 300 -3.88 -23.70 -26.01
CA ASP A 300 -5.26 -24.08 -25.68
C ASP A 300 -5.37 -25.11 -24.55
N VAL A 301 -4.28 -25.36 -23.81
CA VAL A 301 -4.23 -26.33 -22.71
C VAL A 301 -5.28 -26.02 -21.64
N LEU A 302 -5.39 -24.74 -21.23
CA LEU A 302 -6.37 -24.31 -20.22
C LEU A 302 -7.82 -24.49 -20.71
N ALA A 303 -8.07 -24.24 -22.00
CA ALA A 303 -9.39 -24.42 -22.60
C ALA A 303 -9.81 -25.90 -22.60
N LYS A 304 -8.88 -26.83 -22.89
CA LYS A 304 -9.13 -28.29 -22.86
C LYS A 304 -9.52 -28.81 -21.47
N ILE A 305 -9.07 -28.15 -20.41
CA ILE A 305 -9.42 -28.47 -19.02
C ILE A 305 -10.49 -27.52 -18.44
N ALA A 306 -11.17 -26.76 -19.29
CA ALA A 306 -12.26 -25.84 -18.92
C ALA A 306 -11.88 -24.76 -17.90
N LEU A 307 -10.64 -24.26 -17.94
CA LEU A 307 -10.18 -23.12 -17.13
C LEU A 307 -10.00 -21.84 -17.98
N PRO A 308 -10.43 -20.67 -17.49
CA PRO A 308 -10.29 -19.41 -18.21
C PRO A 308 -8.82 -18.96 -18.28
N GLN A 309 -8.34 -18.72 -19.51
CA GLN A 309 -6.94 -18.36 -19.77
C GLN A 309 -6.50 -17.04 -19.11
N ALA A 310 -7.36 -16.03 -19.12
CA ALA A 310 -7.06 -14.71 -18.56
C ALA A 310 -6.80 -14.74 -17.04
N GLU A 311 -7.35 -15.73 -16.35
CA GLU A 311 -7.23 -15.86 -14.89
C GLU A 311 -6.10 -16.84 -14.51
N TYR A 312 -6.04 -18.00 -15.16
CA TYR A 312 -5.14 -19.09 -14.77
C TYR A 312 -3.84 -19.13 -15.59
N GLY A 313 -3.70 -18.33 -16.65
CA GLY A 313 -2.50 -18.28 -17.48
C GLY A 313 -1.36 -17.44 -16.91
N THR A 314 -1.66 -16.55 -15.95
CA THR A 314 -0.71 -15.60 -15.36
C THR A 314 -0.88 -15.49 -13.85
N THR A 315 0.21 -15.12 -13.18
CA THR A 315 0.19 -14.75 -11.77
C THR A 315 -0.48 -13.37 -11.60
N PRO A 316 -0.92 -12.98 -10.38
CA PRO A 316 -1.47 -11.65 -10.12
C PRO A 316 -0.49 -10.49 -10.40
N TRP A 317 0.79 -10.78 -10.62
CA TRP A 317 1.81 -9.80 -11.01
C TRP A 317 2.03 -9.72 -12.53
N GLY A 318 1.33 -10.54 -13.31
CA GLY A 318 1.48 -10.63 -14.76
C GLY A 318 2.56 -11.60 -15.25
N GLY A 319 3.26 -12.29 -14.34
CA GLY A 319 4.21 -13.33 -14.72
C GLY A 319 3.51 -14.53 -15.34
N SER A 320 4.07 -15.12 -16.39
CA SER A 320 3.46 -16.28 -17.05
C SER A 320 3.56 -17.54 -16.19
N ILE A 321 2.50 -18.35 -16.20
CA ILE A 321 2.54 -19.72 -15.71
C ILE A 321 2.82 -20.61 -16.93
N GLN A 322 3.86 -21.43 -16.85
CA GLN A 322 4.24 -22.32 -17.94
C GLN A 322 3.94 -23.77 -17.61
N TYR A 323 3.63 -24.55 -18.63
CA TYR A 323 3.24 -25.95 -18.52
C TYR A 323 4.12 -26.83 -19.41
N CYS A 324 4.45 -28.01 -18.89
CA CYS A 324 5.15 -29.07 -19.58
C CYS A 324 4.30 -30.34 -19.53
N ARG A 325 4.04 -30.92 -20.71
CA ARG A 325 3.28 -32.17 -20.84
C ARG A 325 4.12 -33.42 -20.54
N ASP A 326 5.38 -33.41 -20.95
CA ASP A 326 6.31 -34.54 -20.87
C ASP A 326 7.55 -34.12 -20.09
N TYR A 327 7.45 -34.17 -18.76
CA TYR A 327 8.46 -33.72 -17.82
C TYR A 327 9.32 -34.89 -17.33
N ASP A 328 10.59 -34.88 -17.73
CA ASP A 328 11.63 -35.82 -17.31
C ASP A 328 12.84 -35.03 -16.78
N PRO A 329 12.92 -34.76 -15.48
CA PRO A 329 13.98 -33.94 -14.91
C PRO A 329 15.37 -34.58 -15.00
N LEU A 330 15.44 -35.91 -15.09
CA LEU A 330 16.70 -36.65 -15.19
C LEU A 330 17.16 -36.81 -16.64
N GLY A 331 16.24 -36.65 -17.59
CA GLY A 331 16.52 -36.81 -19.01
C GLY A 331 16.85 -38.24 -19.43
N THR A 332 16.58 -39.21 -18.55
CA THR A 332 16.96 -40.62 -18.73
C THR A 332 16.00 -41.38 -19.64
N ASN A 333 14.76 -40.94 -19.76
CA ASN A 333 13.72 -41.67 -20.49
C ASN A 333 13.65 -41.25 -21.97
N GLY A 334 12.91 -41.97 -22.81
CA GLY A 334 12.60 -41.50 -24.16
C GLY A 334 11.56 -40.37 -24.16
N PRO A 335 11.36 -39.64 -25.28
CA PRO A 335 10.15 -38.85 -25.47
C PRO A 335 8.90 -39.73 -25.30
N ASN A 336 7.89 -39.23 -24.58
CA ASN A 336 6.64 -39.97 -24.34
C ASN A 336 6.88 -41.36 -23.75
N ALA A 337 7.86 -41.50 -22.85
CA ALA A 337 8.14 -42.75 -22.17
C ALA A 337 7.53 -42.77 -20.77
N GLU A 338 6.97 -43.90 -20.39
CA GLU A 338 6.43 -44.09 -19.03
C GLU A 338 7.56 -44.08 -17.97
N PRO A 339 7.29 -43.59 -16.75
CA PRO A 339 6.06 -42.93 -16.29
C PRO A 339 5.90 -41.49 -16.83
N HIS A 340 4.68 -41.14 -17.27
CA HIS A 340 4.36 -39.81 -17.79
C HIS A 340 4.14 -38.81 -16.64
N TYR A 341 4.94 -37.75 -16.60
CA TYR A 341 4.76 -36.65 -15.65
C TYR A 341 4.46 -35.34 -16.36
N GLY A 342 3.54 -34.57 -15.77
CA GLY A 342 3.32 -33.17 -16.13
C GLY A 342 4.06 -32.26 -15.16
N ALA A 343 4.39 -31.05 -15.59
CA ALA A 343 4.90 -30.02 -14.69
C ALA A 343 4.32 -28.65 -15.01
N ILE A 344 4.19 -27.82 -13.99
CA ILE A 344 3.92 -26.38 -14.12
C ILE A 344 5.03 -25.59 -13.45
N ARG A 345 5.41 -24.45 -14.03
CA ARG A 345 6.46 -23.59 -13.47
C ARG A 345 6.12 -22.10 -13.50
N ILE A 346 6.75 -21.37 -12.59
CA ILE A 346 6.71 -19.91 -12.45
C ILE A 346 8.11 -19.39 -12.12
N ASN A 347 8.36 -18.09 -12.29
CA ASN A 347 9.58 -17.46 -11.78
C ASN A 347 9.58 -17.49 -10.24
N LYS A 348 10.71 -17.78 -9.61
CA LYS A 348 10.91 -17.79 -8.15
C LYS A 348 10.69 -16.42 -7.52
N SER A 349 11.11 -15.36 -8.20
CA SER A 349 10.86 -13.97 -7.83
C SER A 349 9.48 -13.51 -8.31
N VAL A 350 8.43 -14.19 -7.85
CA VAL A 350 7.06 -14.04 -8.37
C VAL A 350 6.54 -12.59 -8.41
N SER A 351 6.96 -11.77 -7.45
CA SER A 351 6.50 -10.38 -7.31
C SER A 351 7.08 -9.41 -8.34
N THR A 352 8.09 -9.83 -9.12
CA THR A 352 8.63 -9.00 -10.22
C THR A 352 7.78 -9.07 -11.48
N GLY A 353 6.77 -9.95 -11.51
CA GLY A 353 5.92 -10.16 -12.68
C GLY A 353 6.67 -10.76 -13.88
N SER A 354 7.87 -11.31 -13.65
CA SER A 354 8.70 -11.86 -14.72
C SER A 354 8.24 -13.27 -15.12
N ALA A 355 8.44 -13.62 -16.39
CA ALA A 355 8.27 -14.99 -16.87
C ALA A 355 9.34 -15.93 -16.28
N PRO A 356 9.10 -17.26 -16.29
CA PRO A 356 10.14 -18.25 -16.05
C PRO A 356 11.35 -18.03 -16.96
N THR A 357 12.54 -18.20 -16.43
CA THR A 357 13.81 -17.87 -17.08
C THR A 357 14.43 -19.04 -17.83
N GLY A 358 13.97 -20.28 -17.57
CA GLY A 358 14.66 -21.47 -18.07
C GLY A 358 15.86 -21.87 -17.20
N SER A 359 15.97 -21.35 -15.97
CA SER A 359 17.02 -21.72 -15.01
C SER A 359 16.43 -22.29 -13.73
N ALA A 360 16.97 -23.44 -13.30
CA ALA A 360 16.58 -24.12 -12.06
C ALA A 360 16.77 -23.27 -10.79
N ALA A 361 17.71 -22.32 -10.81
CA ALA A 361 17.95 -21.43 -9.66
C ALA A 361 16.87 -20.35 -9.50
N ASN A 362 16.22 -19.99 -10.62
CA ASN A 362 15.35 -18.83 -10.73
C ASN A 362 13.88 -19.19 -10.97
N ASP A 363 13.57 -20.46 -11.22
CA ASP A 363 12.22 -20.92 -11.47
C ASP A 363 11.79 -21.92 -10.40
N ILE A 364 10.49 -21.93 -10.11
CA ILE A 364 9.84 -22.89 -9.23
C ILE A 364 8.94 -23.76 -10.10
N TRP A 365 8.96 -25.07 -9.90
CA TRP A 365 8.05 -25.98 -10.57
C TRP A 365 7.41 -26.98 -9.62
N ILE A 366 6.28 -27.52 -10.08
CA ILE A 366 5.49 -28.54 -9.41
C ILE A 366 5.22 -29.62 -10.44
N THR A 367 5.46 -30.87 -10.07
CA THR A 367 5.19 -32.04 -10.90
C THR A 367 3.89 -32.71 -10.48
N PHE A 368 3.25 -33.43 -11.39
CA PHE A 368 2.02 -34.20 -11.14
C PHE A 368 1.88 -35.42 -12.05
#